data_AF-A0A436RCG3-F1
#
_entry.id   AF-A0A436RCG3-F1
#
_cell.length_a   1.000
_cell.length_b   1.000
_cell.length_c   1.000
_cell.angle_alpha   90.00
_cell.angle_beta   90.00
_cell.angle_gamma   90.00
#
_symmetry.space_group_name_H-M   'P 1'
#
loop_
_entity.id
_entity.type
_entity.pdbx_description
1 polymer ?
#
loop_
_entity_poly.entity_id
_entity_poly.type
_entity_poly.pdbx_seq_one_letter_code
_entity_poly.pdbx_strand_id
1 'polypeptide(L)'
;NVSLVKGFARRVVIENQRALGVEIEADKKIQVVKARREVIVAASSINSPKILMLSGIGPGAHLQENGIKVIADRPGVGANLQDHLELYIQQESTRPITLNSVLNPFSKALIGAQWLFFKSGLGATNHFEAAAFVRSQAGVDYPDIQYHFIPAAVRYDGKAAAKAHGFQAHVGPMRSKSRGSVTLRSPDPKAKPVIRFNYMSHPDDWSEFRHCIRLTREIFGQKAFDGFRGKEISPGSHVQTDDELDAFIRDHAESAYHPCGTCRMGRADDLTAVVDPECRVIGVAGLRVADSSIFPRVTNGNLNAPSIMTGEKASDHILGRTPLAPSNQEPWINPRWQVADR
;
A
#
# COMPACT_ATOMS: atom_id res chain seq x y z
N ASN A 1 -11.80 20.89 21.77
CA ASN A 1 -10.71 21.70 21.17
C ASN A 1 -10.33 21.24 19.76
N VAL A 2 -11.06 20.31 19.13
CA VAL A 2 -10.85 19.89 17.74
C VAL A 2 -12.03 20.38 16.90
N SER A 3 -11.73 20.91 15.71
CA SER A 3 -12.73 21.32 14.72
C SER A 3 -12.50 20.55 13.43
N LEU A 4 -13.57 20.01 12.86
CA LEU A 4 -13.55 19.30 11.58
C LEU A 4 -14.10 20.23 10.49
N VAL A 5 -13.35 20.39 9.41
CA VAL A 5 -13.73 21.22 8.26
C VAL A 5 -13.77 20.33 7.03
N LYS A 6 -14.90 20.33 6.31
CA LYS A 6 -15.02 19.66 5.02
C LYS A 6 -14.55 20.63 3.93
N GLY A 7 -13.47 20.31 3.25
CA GLY A 7 -12.95 21.12 2.16
C GLY A 7 -11.89 20.38 1.34
N PHE A 8 -11.63 20.87 0.14
CA PHE A 8 -10.57 20.36 -0.72
C PHE A 8 -9.27 21.13 -0.44
N ALA A 9 -8.27 20.47 0.13
CA ALA A 9 -6.95 21.06 0.34
C ALA A 9 -6.24 21.29 -1.00
N ARG A 10 -5.83 22.53 -1.25
CA ARG A 10 -5.23 22.95 -2.52
C ARG A 10 -3.71 22.97 -2.45
N ARG A 11 -3.17 23.65 -1.43
CA ARG A 11 -1.72 23.80 -1.16
C ARG A 11 -1.49 24.30 0.27
N VAL A 12 -0.27 24.17 0.75
CA VAL A 12 0.24 24.85 1.94
C VAL A 12 0.62 26.29 1.55
N VAL A 13 0.22 27.25 2.38
CA VAL A 13 0.62 28.66 2.22
C VAL A 13 1.95 28.85 2.96
N ILE A 14 2.97 29.32 2.25
CA ILE A 14 4.33 29.46 2.77
C ILE A 14 4.81 30.89 2.55
N GLU A 15 5.35 31.50 3.61
CA GLU A 15 6.00 32.82 3.58
C GLU A 15 7.31 32.74 4.37
N ASN A 16 8.38 33.36 3.86
CA ASN A 16 9.70 33.37 4.51
C ASN A 16 10.20 31.97 4.94
N GLN A 17 10.09 30.99 4.04
CA GLN A 17 10.40 29.57 4.28
C GLN A 17 9.65 28.95 5.47
N ARG A 18 8.48 29.47 5.85
CA ARG A 18 7.64 28.94 6.93
C ARG A 18 6.20 28.71 6.48
N ALA A 19 5.64 27.54 6.81
CA ALA A 19 4.24 27.25 6.57
C ALA A 19 3.34 28.06 7.53
N LEU A 20 2.36 28.75 6.96
CA LEU A 20 1.40 29.60 7.67
C LEU A 20 0.01 28.98 7.82
N GLY A 21 -0.32 27.98 6.99
CA GLY A 21 -1.65 27.40 6.94
C GLY A 21 -1.88 26.63 5.64
N VAL A 22 -3.14 26.27 5.42
CA VAL A 22 -3.56 25.51 4.22
C VAL A 22 -4.64 26.30 3.49
N GLU A 23 -4.44 26.48 2.18
CA GLU A 23 -5.48 26.98 1.29
C GLU A 23 -6.47 25.83 1.00
N ILE A 24 -7.74 26.04 1.30
CA ILE A 24 -8.81 25.07 1.08
C ILE A 24 -9.92 25.68 0.22
N GLU A 25 -10.58 24.84 -0.56
CA GLU A 25 -11.87 25.15 -1.17
C GLU A 25 -12.99 24.51 -0.33
N ALA A 26 -13.78 25.32 0.34
CA ALA A 26 -14.93 24.89 1.15
C ALA A 26 -16.15 25.76 0.77
N ASP A 27 -17.31 25.13 0.61
CA ASP A 27 -18.56 25.81 0.20
C ASP A 27 -18.39 26.71 -1.03
N LYS A 28 -17.64 26.22 -2.04
CA LYS A 28 -17.30 26.92 -3.29
C LYS A 28 -16.49 28.21 -3.10
N LYS A 29 -15.93 28.45 -1.91
CA LYS A 29 -15.04 29.58 -1.60
C LYS A 29 -13.64 29.09 -1.30
N ILE A 30 -12.64 29.83 -1.75
CA ILE A 30 -11.25 29.60 -1.39
C ILE A 30 -10.95 30.40 -0.13
N GLN A 31 -10.42 29.74 0.89
CA GLN A 31 -10.03 30.36 2.15
C GLN A 31 -8.75 29.73 2.70
N VAL A 32 -8.09 30.43 3.61
CA VAL A 32 -6.88 29.93 4.28
C VAL A 32 -7.18 29.60 5.73
N VAL A 33 -6.98 28.34 6.10
CA VAL A 33 -6.98 27.92 7.50
C VAL A 33 -5.57 28.13 8.05
N LYS A 34 -5.39 29.16 8.89
CA LYS A 34 -4.09 29.53 9.45
C LYS A 34 -3.68 28.59 10.58
N ALA A 35 -2.40 28.26 10.64
CA ALA A 35 -1.78 27.50 11.71
C ALA A 35 -0.85 28.40 12.54
N ARG A 36 -1.03 28.41 13.87
CA ARG A 36 -0.14 29.19 14.77
C ARG A 36 1.22 28.52 14.98
N ARG A 37 1.27 27.19 14.94
CA ARG A 37 2.48 26.40 15.26
C ARG A 37 3.01 25.69 14.02
N GLU A 38 2.26 24.73 13.52
CA GLU A 38 2.71 23.87 12.41
C GLU A 38 1.52 23.43 11.54
N VAL A 39 1.81 23.14 10.27
CA VAL A 39 0.92 22.44 9.34
C VAL A 39 1.40 21.00 9.22
N ILE A 40 0.50 20.03 9.36
CA ILE A 40 0.80 18.60 9.22
C ILE A 40 0.05 18.05 8.01
N VAL A 41 0.77 17.55 7.02
CA VAL A 41 0.21 16.90 5.84
C VAL A 41 0.10 15.40 6.11
N ALA A 42 -1.12 14.86 6.02
CA ALA A 42 -1.41 13.44 6.16
C ALA A 42 -2.38 13.02 5.04
N ALA A 43 -1.97 13.24 3.79
CA ALA A 43 -2.81 13.14 2.61
C ALA A 43 -2.52 11.90 1.74
N SER A 44 -1.79 10.91 2.28
CA SER A 44 -1.34 9.67 1.62
C SER A 44 -0.14 9.83 0.68
N SER A 45 0.44 8.69 0.30
CA SER A 45 1.51 8.54 -0.69
C SER A 45 1.22 9.10 -2.08
N ILE A 46 -0.03 9.45 -2.38
CA ILE A 46 -0.37 10.07 -3.67
C ILE A 46 -0.60 11.58 -3.51
N ASN A 47 -1.39 12.03 -2.54
CA ASN A 47 -1.73 13.45 -2.45
C ASN A 47 -0.76 14.27 -1.61
N SER A 48 -0.03 13.69 -0.66
CA SER A 48 1.01 14.40 0.09
C SER A 48 2.10 14.99 -0.83
N PRO A 49 2.76 14.21 -1.72
CA PRO A 49 3.75 14.79 -2.64
C PRO A 49 3.11 15.79 -3.60
N LYS A 50 1.86 15.56 -4.03
CA LYS A 50 1.12 16.51 -4.88
C LYS A 50 0.91 17.85 -4.18
N ILE A 51 0.45 17.84 -2.93
CA ILE A 51 0.24 19.06 -2.13
C ILE A 51 1.58 19.78 -1.92
N LEU A 52 2.67 19.06 -1.62
CA LEU A 52 4.00 19.66 -1.50
C LEU A 52 4.44 20.34 -2.81
N MET A 53 4.31 19.65 -3.94
CA MET A 53 4.66 20.22 -5.25
C MET A 53 3.82 21.46 -5.59
N LEU A 54 2.50 21.42 -5.38
CA LEU A 54 1.60 22.57 -5.55
C LEU A 54 1.92 23.73 -4.59
N SER A 55 2.64 23.45 -3.51
CA SER A 55 3.13 24.44 -2.54
C SER A 55 4.52 24.96 -2.88
N GLY A 56 5.14 24.52 -3.98
CA GLY A 56 6.48 24.92 -4.38
C GLY A 56 7.63 24.08 -3.78
N ILE A 57 7.33 22.90 -3.24
CA ILE A 57 8.32 21.98 -2.67
C ILE A 57 8.37 20.70 -3.52
N GLY A 58 9.48 20.46 -4.21
CA GLY A 58 9.63 19.30 -5.09
C GLY A 58 10.71 19.48 -6.15
N PRO A 59 10.75 18.64 -7.20
CA PRO A 59 11.78 18.72 -8.23
C PRO A 59 11.72 20.08 -8.96
N GLY A 60 12.75 20.91 -8.81
CA GLY A 60 12.74 22.31 -9.24
C GLY A 60 12.35 22.52 -10.71
N ALA A 61 12.92 21.73 -11.61
CA ALA A 61 12.60 21.79 -13.05
C ALA A 61 11.12 21.48 -13.32
N HIS A 62 10.59 20.40 -12.73
CA HIS A 62 9.17 20.01 -12.88
C HIS A 62 8.22 21.10 -12.34
N LEU A 63 8.57 21.74 -11.23
CA LEU A 63 7.80 22.86 -10.68
C LEU A 63 7.79 24.07 -11.63
N GLN A 64 8.95 24.43 -12.18
CA GLN A 64 9.08 25.53 -13.15
C GLN A 64 8.29 25.25 -14.44
N GLU A 65 8.33 24.02 -14.96
CA GLU A 65 7.53 23.57 -16.11
C GLU A 65 6.02 23.73 -15.88
N ASN A 66 5.58 23.59 -14.62
CA ASN A 66 4.19 23.79 -14.21
C ASN A 66 3.87 25.25 -13.82
N GLY A 67 4.80 26.19 -13.98
CA GLY A 67 4.63 27.59 -13.61
C GLY A 67 4.54 27.84 -12.10
N ILE A 68 5.09 26.93 -11.28
CA ILE A 68 5.09 27.01 -9.82
C ILE A 68 6.44 27.56 -9.33
N LYS A 69 6.40 28.57 -8.48
CA LYS A 69 7.60 29.11 -7.82
C LYS A 69 8.24 28.03 -6.94
N VAL A 70 9.53 27.77 -7.16
CA VAL A 70 10.33 26.87 -6.32
C VAL A 70 10.63 27.55 -4.98
N ILE A 71 10.15 26.96 -3.89
CA ILE A 71 10.42 27.34 -2.51
C ILE A 71 11.53 26.46 -1.92
N ALA A 72 11.49 25.16 -2.23
CA ALA A 72 12.54 24.21 -1.88
C ALA A 72 12.67 23.18 -3.00
N ASP A 73 13.84 23.14 -3.63
CA ASP A 73 14.16 22.12 -4.62
C ASP A 73 14.47 20.80 -3.90
N ARG A 74 13.51 19.88 -3.96
CA ARG A 74 13.54 18.56 -3.32
C ARG A 74 13.19 17.50 -4.36
N PRO A 75 14.16 16.98 -5.12
CA PRO A 75 13.89 16.00 -6.18
C PRO A 75 13.29 14.68 -5.68
N GLY A 76 13.39 14.40 -4.38
CA GLY A 76 12.75 13.25 -3.74
C GLY A 76 11.22 13.32 -3.63
N VAL A 77 10.60 14.51 -3.72
CA VAL A 77 9.13 14.64 -3.61
C VAL A 77 8.47 13.98 -4.81
N GLY A 78 7.61 13.00 -4.53
CA GLY A 78 6.92 12.22 -5.55
C GLY A 78 7.73 11.06 -6.11
N ALA A 79 9.04 10.94 -5.81
CA ALA A 79 9.86 9.81 -6.24
C ALA A 79 9.64 8.58 -5.34
N ASN A 80 10.36 7.47 -5.55
CA ASN A 80 10.38 6.31 -4.63
C ASN A 80 8.98 5.74 -4.30
N LEU A 81 8.01 5.85 -5.21
CA LEU A 81 6.71 5.22 -5.05
C LEU A 81 6.91 3.71 -5.03
N GLN A 82 6.46 3.09 -3.96
CA GLN A 82 6.50 1.65 -3.72
C GLN A 82 5.07 1.17 -3.48
N ASP A 83 4.82 -0.11 -3.75
CA ASP A 83 3.56 -0.79 -3.43
C ASP A 83 3.86 -2.28 -3.20
N HIS A 84 2.90 -2.98 -2.61
CA HIS A 84 2.83 -4.43 -2.71
C HIS A 84 1.98 -4.78 -3.93
N LEU A 85 2.50 -5.70 -4.74
CA LEU A 85 1.81 -6.26 -5.89
C LEU A 85 1.47 -7.71 -5.55
N GLU A 86 0.31 -8.20 -5.98
CA GLU A 86 -0.18 -9.55 -5.69
C GLU A 86 -0.76 -10.21 -6.95
N LEU A 87 -0.78 -11.54 -6.92
CA LEU A 87 -1.52 -12.40 -7.84
C LEU A 87 -2.59 -13.17 -7.10
N TYR A 88 -3.66 -13.52 -7.81
CA TYR A 88 -4.71 -14.38 -7.29
C TYR A 88 -4.64 -15.75 -7.93
N ILE A 89 -4.18 -16.73 -7.16
CA ILE A 89 -4.15 -18.13 -7.56
C ILE A 89 -5.42 -18.80 -7.04
N GLN A 90 -6.23 -19.34 -7.95
CA GLN A 90 -7.58 -19.77 -7.68
C GLN A 90 -7.75 -21.27 -7.94
N GLN A 91 -8.43 -21.95 -7.02
CA GLN A 91 -8.77 -23.37 -7.11
C GLN A 91 -10.28 -23.55 -6.97
N GLU A 92 -10.87 -24.46 -7.75
CA GLU A 92 -12.21 -24.96 -7.47
C GLU A 92 -12.24 -25.67 -6.11
N SER A 93 -13.38 -25.58 -5.43
CA SER A 93 -13.69 -26.38 -4.25
C SER A 93 -14.69 -27.47 -4.65
N THR A 94 -14.34 -28.72 -4.40
CA THR A 94 -15.23 -29.88 -4.60
C THR A 94 -16.37 -29.92 -3.59
N ARG A 95 -16.28 -29.12 -2.51
CA ARG A 95 -17.31 -29.00 -1.48
C ARG A 95 -18.02 -27.65 -1.53
N PRO A 96 -19.34 -27.62 -1.25
CA PRO A 96 -20.14 -26.41 -1.29
C PRO A 96 -20.05 -25.57 -0.01
N ILE A 97 -18.84 -25.32 0.48
CA ILE A 97 -18.58 -24.70 1.80
C ILE A 97 -18.00 -23.27 1.70
N THR A 98 -17.78 -22.78 0.49
CA THR A 98 -17.18 -21.47 0.23
C THR A 98 -18.23 -20.37 0.20
N LEU A 99 -17.82 -19.11 0.28
CA LEU A 99 -18.73 -17.95 0.27
C LEU A 99 -19.61 -17.85 -0.98
N ASN A 100 -19.27 -18.57 -2.06
CA ASN A 100 -20.03 -18.61 -3.30
C ASN A 100 -21.52 -18.97 -3.10
N SER A 101 -21.89 -19.81 -2.12
CA SER A 101 -23.29 -20.20 -1.88
C SER A 101 -24.18 -19.07 -1.33
N VAL A 102 -23.57 -18.06 -0.71
CA VAL A 102 -24.29 -16.98 -0.01
C VAL A 102 -24.21 -15.63 -0.71
N LEU A 103 -23.74 -15.60 -1.97
CA LEU A 103 -23.63 -14.36 -2.76
C LEU A 103 -24.96 -13.87 -3.34
N ASN A 104 -26.03 -14.66 -3.24
CA ASN A 104 -27.36 -14.29 -3.74
C ASN A 104 -28.01 -13.18 -2.88
N PRO A 105 -28.92 -12.36 -3.43
CA PRO A 105 -29.50 -11.21 -2.73
C PRO A 105 -30.23 -11.57 -1.42
N PHE A 106 -30.90 -12.73 -1.37
CA PHE A 106 -31.63 -13.16 -0.18
C PHE A 106 -30.68 -13.50 0.97
N SER A 107 -29.64 -14.31 0.70
CA SER A 107 -28.60 -14.60 1.69
C SER A 107 -27.91 -13.33 2.17
N LYS A 108 -27.60 -12.38 1.27
CA LYS A 108 -27.04 -11.08 1.65
C LYS A 108 -27.96 -10.27 2.57
N ALA A 109 -29.27 -10.27 2.32
CA ALA A 109 -30.23 -9.61 3.20
C ALA A 109 -30.28 -10.26 4.59
N LEU A 110 -30.26 -11.59 4.66
CA LEU A 110 -30.25 -12.32 5.93
C LEU A 110 -28.94 -12.08 6.72
N ILE A 111 -27.80 -12.12 6.05
CA ILE A 111 -26.49 -11.78 6.64
C ILE A 111 -26.49 -10.35 7.17
N GLY A 112 -27.02 -9.41 6.39
CA GLY A 112 -27.16 -8.01 6.79
C GLY A 112 -28.05 -7.84 8.02
N ALA A 113 -29.20 -8.54 8.07
CA ALA A 113 -30.08 -8.53 9.22
C ALA A 113 -29.40 -9.12 10.47
N GLN A 114 -28.72 -10.28 10.33
CA GLN A 114 -27.97 -10.90 11.42
C GLN A 114 -26.92 -9.95 11.99
N TRP A 115 -26.13 -9.31 11.13
CA TRP A 115 -25.12 -8.34 11.56
C TRP A 115 -25.76 -7.09 12.19
N LEU A 116 -26.87 -6.58 11.63
CA LEU A 116 -27.53 -5.39 12.14
C LEU A 116 -28.03 -5.60 13.57
N PHE A 117 -28.71 -6.72 13.84
CA PHE A 117 -29.35 -6.99 15.12
C PHE A 117 -28.45 -7.69 16.14
N PHE A 118 -27.48 -8.50 15.69
CA PHE A 118 -26.69 -9.36 16.59
C PHE A 118 -25.18 -9.16 16.48
N LYS A 119 -24.70 -8.31 15.55
CA LYS A 119 -23.26 -8.04 15.34
C LYS A 119 -22.42 -9.32 15.16
N SER A 120 -23.01 -10.35 14.54
CA SER A 120 -22.41 -11.67 14.38
C SER A 120 -22.60 -12.21 12.95
N GLY A 121 -22.00 -13.37 12.69
CA GLY A 121 -22.11 -14.06 11.40
C GLY A 121 -21.18 -13.51 10.32
N LEU A 122 -21.46 -13.88 9.07
CA LEU A 122 -20.60 -13.56 7.92
C LEU A 122 -20.45 -12.05 7.66
N GLY A 123 -21.37 -11.21 8.13
CA GLY A 123 -21.25 -9.75 8.03
C GLY A 123 -20.25 -9.14 9.01
N ALA A 124 -19.70 -9.92 9.95
CA ALA A 124 -18.76 -9.47 10.97
C ALA A 124 -17.30 -9.89 10.71
N THR A 125 -17.00 -10.54 9.57
CA THR A 125 -15.64 -10.94 9.16
C THR A 125 -15.20 -10.17 7.92
N ASN A 126 -13.89 -10.05 7.72
CA ASN A 126 -13.29 -9.54 6.47
C ASN A 126 -13.08 -10.65 5.42
N HIS A 127 -13.33 -11.92 5.78
CA HIS A 127 -13.18 -13.13 4.96
C HIS A 127 -11.75 -13.56 4.62
N PHE A 128 -10.73 -12.87 5.14
CA PHE A 128 -9.34 -13.27 5.04
C PHE A 128 -8.98 -14.13 6.26
N GLU A 129 -9.19 -15.44 6.13
CA GLU A 129 -9.25 -16.36 7.29
C GLU A 129 -7.89 -16.92 7.71
N ALA A 130 -6.90 -16.87 6.82
CA ALA A 130 -5.53 -17.26 7.14
C ALA A 130 -4.52 -16.43 6.35
N ALA A 131 -3.32 -16.29 6.93
CA ALA A 131 -2.19 -15.65 6.28
C ALA A 131 -0.94 -16.50 6.49
N ALA A 132 0.02 -16.37 5.58
CA ALA A 132 1.34 -16.97 5.73
C ALA A 132 2.41 -16.00 5.24
N PHE A 133 3.61 -16.14 5.80
CA PHE A 133 4.81 -15.46 5.35
C PHE A 133 5.86 -16.52 5.07
N VAL A 134 6.37 -16.55 3.84
CA VAL A 134 7.35 -17.54 3.37
C VAL A 134 8.49 -16.85 2.65
N ARG A 135 9.59 -17.57 2.42
CA ARG A 135 10.74 -17.04 1.67
C ARG A 135 10.56 -17.31 0.19
N SER A 136 11.05 -16.39 -0.65
CA SER A 136 11.15 -16.54 -2.09
C SER A 136 12.22 -17.53 -2.52
N GLN A 137 13.28 -17.70 -1.70
CA GLN A 137 14.37 -18.64 -1.95
C GLN A 137 15.22 -18.86 -0.69
N ALA A 138 16.10 -19.88 -0.76
CA ALA A 138 17.20 -20.03 0.19
C ALA A 138 18.15 -18.82 0.13
N GLY A 139 18.69 -18.43 1.28
CA GLY A 139 19.56 -17.25 1.40
C GLY A 139 18.81 -15.93 1.64
N VAL A 140 17.48 -15.95 1.85
CA VAL A 140 16.72 -14.80 2.36
C VAL A 140 16.52 -14.96 3.87
N ASP A 141 17.01 -14.02 4.66
CA ASP A 141 17.02 -14.10 6.12
C ASP A 141 15.62 -13.96 6.74
N TYR A 142 14.72 -13.20 6.11
CA TYR A 142 13.33 -13.01 6.51
C TYR A 142 12.33 -13.53 5.45
N PRO A 143 11.09 -13.90 5.83
CA PRO A 143 10.08 -14.28 4.85
C PRO A 143 9.58 -13.05 4.08
N ASP A 144 9.79 -13.02 2.78
CA ASP A 144 9.59 -11.88 1.88
C ASP A 144 8.40 -12.06 0.92
N ILE A 145 7.68 -13.17 1.00
CA ILE A 145 6.40 -13.40 0.32
C ILE A 145 5.29 -13.42 1.36
N GLN A 146 4.19 -12.72 1.07
CA GLN A 146 2.98 -12.75 1.89
C GLN A 146 1.86 -13.50 1.16
N TYR A 147 1.09 -14.26 1.94
CA TYR A 147 -0.12 -14.94 1.52
C TYR A 147 -1.32 -14.42 2.32
N HIS A 148 -2.44 -14.24 1.63
CA HIS A 148 -3.75 -14.10 2.24
C HIS A 148 -4.70 -15.13 1.63
N PHE A 149 -5.32 -15.96 2.46
CA PHE A 149 -6.25 -17.01 2.01
C PHE A 149 -7.70 -16.56 2.15
N ILE A 150 -8.48 -16.80 1.10
CA ILE A 150 -9.91 -16.50 1.07
C ILE A 150 -10.68 -17.76 0.62
N PRO A 151 -11.70 -18.20 1.36
CA PRO A 151 -12.59 -19.28 0.95
C PRO A 151 -13.64 -18.79 -0.05
N ALA A 152 -13.19 -18.17 -1.14
CA ALA A 152 -13.99 -17.71 -2.27
C ALA A 152 -13.13 -17.63 -3.55
N ALA A 153 -13.69 -18.01 -4.70
CA ALA A 153 -13.10 -17.75 -6.02
C ALA A 153 -13.86 -16.61 -6.69
N VAL A 154 -13.41 -15.38 -6.44
CA VAL A 154 -14.10 -14.13 -6.81
C VAL A 154 -13.07 -13.19 -7.42
N ARG A 155 -13.41 -12.59 -8.57
CA ARG A 155 -12.59 -11.50 -9.14
C ARG A 155 -12.75 -10.24 -8.28
N TYR A 156 -11.78 -9.33 -8.30
CA TYR A 156 -11.81 -8.12 -7.47
C TYR A 156 -13.04 -7.22 -7.72
N ASP A 157 -13.70 -7.33 -8.88
CA ASP A 157 -14.99 -6.66 -9.19
C ASP A 157 -16.21 -7.28 -8.48
N GLY A 158 -16.00 -8.26 -7.60
CA GLY A 158 -17.05 -8.93 -6.82
C GLY A 158 -17.87 -9.94 -7.62
N LYS A 159 -17.53 -10.20 -8.89
CA LYS A 159 -18.18 -11.24 -9.69
C LYS A 159 -17.50 -12.58 -9.45
N ALA A 160 -18.32 -13.62 -9.30
CA ALA A 160 -17.83 -14.99 -9.18
C ALA A 160 -16.99 -15.35 -10.42
N ALA A 161 -15.75 -15.79 -10.21
CA ALA A 161 -14.84 -16.17 -11.29
C ALA A 161 -15.35 -17.42 -12.04
N ALA A 162 -16.18 -18.23 -11.38
CA ALA A 162 -16.91 -19.36 -11.93
C ALA A 162 -18.24 -19.53 -11.18
N LYS A 163 -19.20 -20.27 -11.77
CA LYS A 163 -20.43 -20.70 -11.07
C LYS A 163 -20.14 -21.73 -9.95
N ALA A 164 -18.90 -22.19 -9.83
CA ALA A 164 -18.47 -23.19 -8.86
C ALA A 164 -18.02 -22.56 -7.54
N HIS A 165 -18.04 -23.37 -6.47
CA HIS A 165 -17.33 -23.05 -5.25
C HIS A 165 -15.82 -23.02 -5.50
N GLY A 166 -15.09 -22.17 -4.79
CA GLY A 166 -13.65 -22.10 -4.91
C GLY A 166 -13.01 -21.30 -3.79
N PHE A 167 -11.69 -21.39 -3.72
CA PHE A 167 -10.85 -20.67 -2.79
C PHE A 167 -9.65 -20.09 -3.53
N GLN A 168 -9.01 -19.09 -2.93
CA GLN A 168 -7.87 -18.44 -3.54
C GLN A 168 -6.84 -18.00 -2.51
N ALA A 169 -5.61 -17.91 -2.98
CA ALA A 169 -4.51 -17.27 -2.29
C ALA A 169 -4.15 -15.98 -3.04
N HIS A 170 -4.16 -14.87 -2.31
CA HIS A 170 -3.53 -13.62 -2.74
C HIS A 170 -2.07 -13.70 -2.32
N VAL A 171 -1.16 -13.58 -3.28
CA VAL A 171 0.26 -13.83 -3.03
C VAL A 171 1.14 -12.86 -3.80
N GLY A 172 2.17 -12.35 -3.14
CA GLY A 172 3.19 -11.54 -3.79
C GLY A 172 4.42 -11.30 -2.92
N PRO A 173 5.54 -10.90 -3.53
CA PRO A 173 6.69 -10.43 -2.81
C PRO A 173 6.40 -9.05 -2.17
N MET A 174 6.86 -8.88 -0.94
CA MET A 174 6.60 -7.68 -0.14
C MET A 174 7.64 -6.57 -0.36
N ARG A 175 8.75 -6.85 -1.05
CA ARG A 175 9.87 -5.90 -1.13
C ARG A 175 10.45 -5.79 -2.53
N SER A 176 9.56 -5.68 -3.52
CA SER A 176 9.93 -5.37 -4.90
C SER A 176 10.92 -4.20 -4.97
N LYS A 177 11.88 -4.33 -5.89
CA LYS A 177 12.89 -3.29 -6.18
C LYS A 177 12.41 -2.27 -7.19
N SER A 178 11.30 -2.53 -7.89
CA SER A 178 10.65 -1.58 -8.79
C SER A 178 10.29 -0.28 -8.06
N ARG A 179 10.55 0.86 -8.70
CA ARG A 179 10.26 2.18 -8.14
C ARG A 179 9.52 3.06 -9.12
N GLY A 180 8.44 3.66 -8.62
CA GLY A 180 7.59 4.57 -9.36
C GLY A 180 7.76 6.03 -8.97
N SER A 181 6.84 6.84 -9.47
CA SER A 181 6.72 8.26 -9.17
C SER A 181 5.27 8.77 -9.19
N VAL A 182 5.03 9.85 -8.46
CA VAL A 182 3.84 10.70 -8.51
C VAL A 182 4.27 12.11 -8.89
N THR A 183 3.81 12.63 -10.02
CA THR A 183 4.13 13.99 -10.50
C THR A 183 2.87 14.82 -10.76
N LEU A 184 3.02 16.14 -10.82
CA LEU A 184 1.93 17.02 -11.24
C LEU A 184 1.64 16.84 -12.73
N ARG A 185 0.35 16.88 -13.08
CA ARG A 185 -0.10 17.01 -14.47
C ARG A 185 -0.16 18.47 -14.92
N SER A 186 -0.49 19.36 -14.00
CA SER A 186 -0.68 20.79 -14.19
C SER A 186 -0.64 21.49 -12.82
N PRO A 187 -0.59 22.84 -12.77
CA PRO A 187 -0.69 23.58 -11.50
C PRO A 187 -2.11 23.63 -10.91
N ASP A 188 -3.13 23.10 -11.60
CA ASP A 188 -4.50 23.07 -11.07
C ASP A 188 -4.60 22.06 -9.92
N PRO A 189 -4.93 22.48 -8.68
CA PRO A 189 -5.08 21.56 -7.56
C PRO A 189 -6.12 20.45 -7.81
N LYS A 190 -7.13 20.67 -8.66
CA LYS A 190 -8.17 19.66 -8.99
C LYS A 190 -7.71 18.65 -10.04
N ALA A 191 -6.65 18.92 -10.79
CA ALA A 191 -6.12 17.98 -11.77
C ALA A 191 -5.60 16.70 -11.07
N LYS A 192 -5.94 15.53 -11.63
CA LYS A 192 -5.40 14.26 -11.12
C LYS A 192 -3.88 14.19 -11.38
N PRO A 193 -3.06 13.74 -10.42
CA PRO A 193 -1.63 13.60 -10.63
C PRO A 193 -1.34 12.54 -11.71
N VAL A 194 -0.11 12.51 -12.20
CA VAL A 194 0.42 11.41 -13.00
C VAL A 194 1.05 10.40 -12.04
N ILE A 195 0.51 9.18 -12.01
CA ILE A 195 0.99 8.10 -11.14
C ILE A 195 1.58 7.03 -12.04
N ARG A 196 2.85 6.69 -11.81
CA ARG A 196 3.55 5.60 -12.51
C ARG A 196 4.21 4.72 -11.47
N PHE A 197 3.71 3.51 -11.26
CA PHE A 197 4.33 2.57 -10.31
C PHE A 197 5.57 1.88 -10.87
N ASN A 198 5.66 1.74 -12.19
CA ASN A 198 6.69 0.96 -12.87
C ASN A 198 6.75 -0.49 -12.33
N TYR A 199 5.59 -1.11 -12.10
CA TYR A 199 5.52 -2.51 -11.72
C TYR A 199 6.30 -3.38 -12.70
N MET A 200 6.95 -4.42 -12.16
CA MET A 200 7.71 -5.40 -12.94
C MET A 200 8.87 -4.78 -13.75
N SER A 201 9.36 -3.60 -13.36
CA SER A 201 10.51 -2.95 -14.01
C SER A 201 11.86 -3.50 -13.55
N HIS A 202 11.89 -4.21 -12.43
CA HIS A 202 13.08 -4.90 -11.94
C HIS A 202 13.03 -6.41 -12.29
N PRO A 203 14.11 -7.02 -12.80
CA PRO A 203 14.12 -8.43 -13.21
C PRO A 203 13.72 -9.41 -12.10
N ASP A 204 14.16 -9.16 -10.86
CA ASP A 204 13.84 -10.01 -9.70
C ASP A 204 12.33 -10.19 -9.47
N ASP A 205 11.52 -9.17 -9.78
CA ASP A 205 10.07 -9.23 -9.60
C ASP A 205 9.48 -10.42 -10.39
N TRP A 206 9.97 -10.67 -11.60
CA TRP A 206 9.49 -11.76 -12.45
C TRP A 206 9.80 -13.13 -11.86
N SER A 207 11.04 -13.36 -11.43
CA SER A 207 11.42 -14.62 -10.79
C SER A 207 10.67 -14.87 -9.48
N GLU A 208 10.49 -13.84 -8.66
CA GLU A 208 9.77 -13.93 -7.38
C GLU A 208 8.29 -14.28 -7.61
N PHE A 209 7.62 -13.63 -8.57
CA PHE A 209 6.22 -13.95 -8.89
C PHE A 209 6.04 -15.34 -9.52
N ARG A 210 6.97 -15.80 -10.38
CA ARG A 210 6.95 -17.19 -10.87
C ARG A 210 7.08 -18.19 -9.74
N HIS A 211 7.95 -17.90 -8.76
CA HIS A 211 8.07 -18.72 -7.55
C HIS A 211 6.77 -18.72 -6.75
N CYS A 212 6.13 -17.57 -6.52
CA CYS A 212 4.82 -17.48 -5.85
C CYS A 212 3.77 -18.41 -6.49
N ILE A 213 3.66 -18.43 -7.83
CA ILE A 213 2.70 -19.31 -8.53
C ILE A 213 3.01 -20.78 -8.24
N ARG A 214 4.28 -21.19 -8.42
CA ARG A 214 4.72 -22.58 -8.23
C ARG A 214 4.53 -23.05 -6.78
N LEU A 215 4.92 -22.22 -5.82
CA LEU A 215 4.78 -22.52 -4.41
C LEU A 215 3.30 -22.63 -4.01
N THR A 216 2.44 -21.76 -4.54
CA THR A 216 1.00 -21.84 -4.26
C THR A 216 0.38 -23.12 -4.82
N ARG A 217 0.77 -23.54 -6.02
CA ARG A 217 0.37 -24.84 -6.59
C ARG A 217 0.84 -26.00 -5.73
N GLU A 218 2.05 -25.95 -5.19
CA GLU A 218 2.55 -26.95 -4.24
C GLU A 218 1.68 -26.99 -2.97
N ILE A 219 1.41 -25.83 -2.35
CA ILE A 219 0.60 -25.71 -1.13
C ILE A 219 -0.79 -26.30 -1.36
N PHE A 220 -1.49 -25.88 -2.41
CA PHE A 220 -2.81 -26.42 -2.75
C PHE A 220 -2.76 -27.88 -3.17
N GLY A 221 -1.63 -28.40 -3.65
CA GLY A 221 -1.41 -29.81 -3.98
C GLY A 221 -1.21 -30.73 -2.76
N GLN A 222 -1.02 -30.19 -1.56
CA GLN A 222 -0.77 -31.00 -0.36
C GLN A 222 -1.98 -31.84 0.07
N LYS A 223 -1.72 -32.96 0.76
CA LYS A 223 -2.74 -33.92 1.24
C LYS A 223 -3.88 -33.28 2.03
N ALA A 224 -3.61 -32.20 2.78
CA ALA A 224 -4.63 -31.45 3.53
C ALA A 224 -5.76 -30.90 2.64
N PHE A 225 -5.47 -30.65 1.36
CA PHE A 225 -6.43 -30.16 0.37
C PHE A 225 -7.12 -31.28 -0.43
N ASP A 226 -6.77 -32.57 -0.27
CA ASP A 226 -7.32 -33.68 -1.07
C ASP A 226 -8.86 -33.70 -1.06
N GLY A 227 -9.45 -33.41 0.10
CA GLY A 227 -10.91 -33.41 0.29
C GLY A 227 -11.62 -32.16 -0.23
N PHE A 228 -10.89 -31.16 -0.74
CA PHE A 228 -11.42 -29.85 -1.09
C PHE A 228 -11.00 -29.38 -2.49
N ARG A 229 -9.78 -29.64 -2.96
CA ARG A 229 -9.28 -29.08 -4.23
C ARG A 229 -9.94 -29.76 -5.44
N GLY A 230 -10.52 -28.94 -6.31
CA GLY A 230 -10.98 -29.31 -7.65
C GLY A 230 -9.90 -28.96 -8.68
N LYS A 231 -10.29 -28.44 -9.85
CA LYS A 231 -9.34 -27.97 -10.87
C LYS A 231 -8.75 -26.60 -10.52
N GLU A 232 -7.57 -26.30 -11.04
CA GLU A 232 -7.01 -24.94 -10.99
C GLU A 232 -7.81 -24.04 -11.92
N ILE A 233 -8.29 -22.91 -11.42
CA ILE A 233 -9.08 -21.91 -12.16
C ILE A 233 -8.15 -20.89 -12.81
N SER A 234 -7.19 -20.37 -12.05
CA SER A 234 -6.28 -19.31 -12.47
C SER A 234 -4.93 -19.50 -11.77
N PRO A 235 -3.79 -19.54 -12.48
CA PRO A 235 -3.60 -19.36 -13.94
C PRO A 235 -4.21 -20.45 -14.82
N GLY A 236 -4.48 -21.61 -14.25
CA GLY A 236 -4.93 -22.80 -14.96
C GLY A 236 -3.79 -23.75 -15.31
N SER A 237 -4.08 -25.05 -15.34
CA SER A 237 -3.07 -26.11 -15.37
C SER A 237 -2.27 -26.21 -16.67
N HIS A 238 -2.64 -25.45 -17.71
CA HIS A 238 -1.92 -25.39 -18.99
C HIS A 238 -0.79 -24.37 -18.99
N VAL A 239 -0.78 -23.42 -18.05
CA VAL A 239 0.27 -22.39 -17.91
C VAL A 239 1.41 -22.96 -17.07
N GLN A 240 2.55 -23.32 -17.67
CA GLN A 240 3.62 -24.07 -16.98
C GLN A 240 5.02 -23.47 -17.16
N THR A 241 5.34 -23.05 -18.38
CA THR A 241 6.66 -22.52 -18.72
C THR A 241 6.88 -21.12 -18.13
N ASP A 242 8.14 -20.70 -17.98
CA ASP A 242 8.45 -19.36 -17.47
C ASP A 242 7.80 -18.26 -18.34
N ASP A 243 7.78 -18.42 -19.67
CA ASP A 243 7.17 -17.45 -20.59
C ASP A 243 5.65 -17.38 -20.44
N GLU A 244 4.97 -18.52 -20.27
CA GLU A 244 3.52 -18.57 -20.02
C GLU A 244 3.17 -17.94 -18.67
N LEU A 245 3.98 -18.21 -17.64
CA LEU A 245 3.82 -17.60 -16.32
C LEU A 245 4.05 -16.09 -16.37
N ASP A 246 5.06 -15.62 -17.10
CA ASP A 246 5.33 -14.19 -17.27
C ASP A 246 4.21 -13.48 -18.03
N ALA A 247 3.63 -14.12 -19.05
CA ALA A 247 2.44 -13.61 -19.72
C ALA A 247 1.26 -13.49 -18.74
N PHE A 248 1.02 -14.52 -17.92
CA PHE A 248 -0.02 -14.48 -16.90
C PHE A 248 0.22 -13.37 -15.87
N ILE A 249 1.44 -13.24 -15.34
CA ILE A 249 1.84 -12.20 -14.38
C ILE A 249 1.55 -10.82 -14.95
N ARG A 250 1.95 -10.57 -16.20
CA ARG A 250 1.74 -9.28 -16.86
C ARG A 250 0.26 -8.88 -16.94
N ASP A 251 -0.61 -9.86 -17.19
CA ASP A 251 -2.04 -9.61 -17.40
C ASP A 251 -2.83 -9.54 -16.08
N HIS A 252 -2.33 -10.12 -14.98
CA HIS A 252 -3.10 -10.36 -13.75
C HIS A 252 -2.49 -9.80 -12.47
N ALA A 253 -1.25 -9.29 -12.49
CA ALA A 253 -0.67 -8.69 -11.30
C ALA A 253 -1.40 -7.40 -10.93
N GLU A 254 -1.85 -7.31 -9.68
CA GLU A 254 -2.66 -6.20 -9.17
C GLU A 254 -2.04 -5.59 -7.91
N SER A 255 -2.30 -4.31 -7.68
CA SER A 255 -1.89 -3.61 -6.47
C SER A 255 -2.66 -4.16 -5.27
N ALA A 256 -1.96 -4.41 -4.16
CA ALA A 256 -2.56 -4.69 -2.85
C ALA A 256 -2.97 -3.41 -2.11
N TYR A 257 -2.95 -2.25 -2.79
CA TYR A 257 -3.32 -0.93 -2.25
C TYR A 257 -2.46 -0.49 -1.06
N HIS A 258 -1.15 -0.74 -1.14
CA HIS A 258 -0.15 -0.39 -0.14
C HIS A 258 0.86 0.67 -0.65
N PRO A 259 0.44 1.79 -1.28
CA PRO A 259 1.39 2.77 -1.79
C PRO A 259 2.13 3.49 -0.65
N CYS A 260 3.44 3.63 -0.76
CA CYS A 260 4.28 4.35 0.20
C CYS A 260 5.49 5.05 -0.44
N GLY A 261 6.20 5.86 0.36
CA GLY A 261 7.57 6.29 0.07
C GLY A 261 7.79 7.55 -0.76
N THR A 262 6.71 8.24 -1.18
CA THR A 262 6.78 9.43 -2.03
C THR A 262 7.18 10.75 -1.36
N CYS A 263 7.24 10.77 -0.04
CA CYS A 263 7.83 11.85 0.75
C CYS A 263 8.91 11.26 1.67
N ARG A 264 9.77 10.41 1.12
CA ARG A 264 10.74 9.57 1.84
C ARG A 264 11.45 10.31 3.00
N MET A 265 11.41 9.69 4.18
CA MET A 265 12.23 10.08 5.33
C MET A 265 13.71 9.76 5.08
N GLY A 266 14.61 10.64 5.53
CA GLY A 266 16.04 10.42 5.47
C GLY A 266 16.81 11.40 6.36
N ARG A 267 18.14 11.41 6.24
CA ARG A 267 18.96 12.41 6.91
C ARG A 267 18.66 13.80 6.35
N ALA A 268 18.84 14.84 7.16
CA ALA A 268 18.58 16.22 6.73
C ALA A 268 19.48 16.69 5.57
N ASP A 269 20.67 16.09 5.41
CA ASP A 269 21.64 16.35 4.35
C ASP A 269 21.48 15.44 3.11
N ASP A 270 20.59 14.45 3.15
CA ASP A 270 20.25 13.62 1.99
C ASP A 270 19.38 14.42 1.02
N LEU A 271 19.89 14.70 -0.17
CA LEU A 271 19.18 15.49 -1.19
C LEU A 271 17.88 14.83 -1.69
N THR A 272 17.77 13.51 -1.54
CA THR A 272 16.59 12.74 -2.00
C THR A 272 15.60 12.45 -0.88
N ALA A 273 15.90 12.84 0.37
CA ALA A 273 14.91 12.84 1.45
C ALA A 273 13.88 13.96 1.23
N VAL A 274 12.71 13.84 1.84
CA VAL A 274 11.68 14.90 1.83
C VAL A 274 11.42 15.38 3.25
N VAL A 275 11.41 14.44 4.18
CA VAL A 275 11.34 14.74 5.62
C VAL A 275 12.56 14.22 6.36
N ASP A 276 12.87 14.87 7.47
CA ASP A 276 13.90 14.41 8.41
C ASP A 276 13.36 13.33 9.38
N PRO A 277 14.18 12.78 10.30
CA PRO A 277 13.75 11.74 11.23
C PRO A 277 12.64 12.14 12.22
N GLU A 278 12.32 13.42 12.33
CA GLU A 278 11.20 13.93 13.13
C GLU A 278 9.99 14.28 12.25
N CYS A 279 9.97 13.84 10.99
CA CYS A 279 8.90 14.10 10.02
C CYS A 279 8.82 15.57 9.54
N ARG A 280 9.84 16.41 9.81
CA ARG A 280 9.86 17.81 9.35
C ARG A 280 10.23 17.89 7.88
N VAL A 281 9.48 18.65 7.09
CA VAL A 281 9.80 18.87 5.67
C VAL A 281 11.12 19.65 5.56
N ILE A 282 12.08 19.07 4.85
CA ILE A 282 13.40 19.67 4.70
C ILE A 282 13.30 20.91 3.79
N GLY A 283 13.74 22.06 4.32
CA GLY A 283 13.73 23.35 3.61
C GLY A 283 12.55 24.28 3.94
N VAL A 284 11.55 23.83 4.71
CA VAL A 284 10.39 24.66 5.12
C VAL A 284 10.08 24.46 6.60
N ALA A 285 10.17 25.53 7.38
CA ALA A 285 9.86 25.52 8.80
C ALA A 285 8.35 25.40 9.07
N GLY A 286 7.99 24.73 10.16
CA GLY A 286 6.60 24.60 10.61
C GLY A 286 5.73 23.71 9.71
N LEU A 287 6.34 22.81 8.93
CA LEU A 287 5.65 21.87 8.04
C LEU A 287 6.15 20.44 8.31
N ARG A 288 5.23 19.50 8.46
CA ARG A 288 5.53 18.05 8.56
C ARG A 288 4.69 17.22 7.59
N VAL A 289 5.16 16.02 7.29
CA VAL A 289 4.36 14.97 6.64
C VAL A 289 4.28 13.76 7.56
N ALA A 290 3.08 13.27 7.85
CA ALA A 290 2.84 12.18 8.79
C ALA A 290 1.86 11.16 8.21
N ASP A 291 2.31 10.42 7.21
CA ASP A 291 1.57 9.30 6.59
C ASP A 291 2.56 8.33 5.92
N SER A 292 2.06 7.28 5.25
CA SER A 292 2.89 6.26 4.59
C SER A 292 3.80 6.79 3.48
N SER A 293 3.62 8.02 3.00
CA SER A 293 4.53 8.63 2.03
C SER A 293 5.94 8.76 2.59
N ILE A 294 6.13 8.83 3.91
CA ILE A 294 7.45 9.03 4.50
C ILE A 294 8.27 7.75 4.63
N PHE A 295 7.71 6.59 4.32
CA PHE A 295 8.39 5.31 4.51
C PHE A 295 9.61 5.19 3.57
N PRO A 296 10.83 5.02 4.09
CA PRO A 296 12.00 4.85 3.22
C PRO A 296 11.91 3.62 2.33
N ARG A 297 11.40 2.54 2.90
CA ARG A 297 11.13 1.27 2.24
C ARG A 297 9.78 0.77 2.72
N VAL A 298 9.03 0.12 1.84
CA VAL A 298 7.80 -0.56 2.22
C VAL A 298 8.07 -1.61 3.31
N THR A 299 7.18 -1.71 4.28
CA THR A 299 7.31 -2.67 5.39
C THR A 299 6.96 -4.08 4.92
N ASN A 300 7.44 -5.10 5.63
CA ASN A 300 7.09 -6.49 5.31
C ASN A 300 5.71 -6.84 5.87
N GLY A 301 4.65 -6.54 5.10
CA GLY A 301 3.25 -6.69 5.48
C GLY A 301 2.42 -5.40 5.32
N ASN A 302 1.10 -5.51 5.51
CA ASN A 302 0.12 -4.46 5.21
C ASN A 302 0.38 -3.14 5.93
N LEU A 303 0.12 -2.02 5.26
CA LEU A 303 0.58 -0.70 5.73
C LEU A 303 -0.31 0.00 6.77
N ASN A 304 -1.44 -0.58 7.18
CA ASN A 304 -2.32 0.07 8.16
C ASN A 304 -1.62 0.28 9.51
N ALA A 305 -1.09 -0.79 10.10
CA ALA A 305 -0.40 -0.73 11.39
C ALA A 305 0.84 0.20 11.38
N PRO A 306 1.77 0.12 10.41
CA PRO A 306 2.90 1.05 10.38
C PRO A 306 2.46 2.51 10.12
N SER A 307 1.37 2.75 9.39
CA SER A 307 0.84 4.11 9.20
C SER A 307 0.28 4.70 10.50
N ILE A 308 -0.44 3.89 11.29
CA ILE A 308 -0.90 4.28 12.63
C ILE A 308 0.31 4.58 13.53
N MET A 309 1.30 3.68 13.55
CA MET A 309 2.54 3.88 14.31
C MET A 309 3.24 5.19 13.92
N THR A 310 3.31 5.50 12.63
CA THR A 310 3.86 6.78 12.14
C THR A 310 3.07 7.98 12.63
N GLY A 311 1.73 7.91 12.63
CA GLY A 311 0.88 8.96 13.21
C GLY A 311 1.15 9.17 14.70
N GLU A 312 1.19 8.09 15.48
CA GLU A 312 1.48 8.11 16.92
C GLU A 312 2.86 8.71 17.20
N LYS A 313 3.90 8.22 16.53
CA LYS A 313 5.27 8.71 16.70
C LYS A 313 5.43 10.17 16.26
N ALA A 314 4.80 10.56 15.16
CA ALA A 314 4.78 11.96 14.73
C ALA A 314 4.10 12.85 15.78
N SER A 315 3.05 12.36 16.45
CA SER A 315 2.36 13.11 17.51
C SER A 315 3.29 13.43 18.69
N ASP A 316 4.15 12.50 19.09
CA ASP A 316 5.15 12.75 20.13
C ASP A 316 6.14 13.84 19.71
N HIS A 317 6.66 13.77 18.48
CA HIS A 317 7.54 14.81 17.93
C HIS A 317 6.86 16.19 17.88
N ILE A 318 5.58 16.25 17.51
CA ILE A 318 4.78 17.49 17.47
C ILE A 318 4.56 18.06 18.88
N LEU A 319 4.36 17.19 19.87
CA LEU A 319 4.13 17.56 21.27
C LEU A 319 5.43 17.80 22.06
N GLY A 320 6.60 17.59 21.45
CA GLY A 320 7.89 17.67 22.13
C GLY A 320 8.10 16.57 23.17
N ARG A 321 7.42 15.43 23.01
CA ARG A 321 7.56 14.26 23.87
C ARG A 321 8.68 13.37 23.36
N THR A 322 9.38 12.72 24.29
CA THR A 322 10.37 11.71 23.93
C THR A 322 9.62 10.45 23.48
N PRO A 323 9.82 9.94 22.25
CA PRO A 323 9.20 8.70 21.82
C PRO A 323 9.64 7.52 22.69
N LEU A 324 8.81 6.47 22.72
CA LEU A 324 9.19 5.22 23.37
C LEU A 324 10.51 4.67 22.78
N ALA A 325 11.31 4.06 23.65
CA ALA A 325 12.52 3.37 23.22
C ALA A 325 12.18 2.24 22.23
N PRO A 326 13.05 1.95 21.25
CA PRO A 326 12.88 0.81 20.36
C PRO A 326 12.68 -0.50 21.14
N SER A 327 11.85 -1.39 20.63
CA SER A 327 11.72 -2.74 21.18
C SER A 327 13.01 -3.52 20.94
N ASN A 328 13.48 -4.24 21.97
CA ASN A 328 14.60 -5.17 21.87
C ASN A 328 14.14 -6.59 21.49
N GLN A 329 12.87 -6.76 21.09
CA GLN A 329 12.39 -8.06 20.61
C GLN A 329 13.03 -8.38 19.27
N GLU A 330 13.66 -9.54 19.19
CA GLU A 330 14.20 -10.09 17.94
C GLU A 330 13.22 -11.10 17.36
N PRO A 331 12.98 -11.10 16.04
CA PRO A 331 12.18 -12.13 15.41
C PRO A 331 12.94 -13.47 15.46
N TRP A 332 12.20 -14.58 15.55
CA TRP A 332 12.80 -15.89 15.34
C TRP A 332 13.28 -16.03 13.89
N ILE A 333 14.55 -16.38 13.71
CA ILE A 333 15.16 -16.66 12.41
C ILE A 333 15.34 -18.16 12.26
N ASN A 334 14.77 -18.74 11.20
CA ASN A 334 14.91 -20.17 10.89
C ASN A 334 16.40 -20.50 10.68
N PRO A 335 17.03 -21.40 11.47
CA PRO A 335 18.44 -21.74 11.33
C PRO A 335 18.88 -22.24 9.94
N ARG A 336 17.93 -22.70 9.11
CA ARG A 336 18.19 -23.21 7.76
C ARG A 336 17.96 -22.18 6.65
N TRP A 337 17.67 -20.92 6.98
CA TRP A 337 17.32 -19.89 5.99
C TRP A 337 18.33 -19.76 4.84
N GLN A 338 19.61 -20.04 5.08
CA GLN A 338 20.69 -20.00 4.08
C GLN A 338 20.58 -21.08 3.00
N VAL A 339 19.96 -22.22 3.31
CA VAL A 339 19.95 -23.42 2.47
C VAL A 339 18.53 -23.90 2.13
N ALA A 340 17.50 -23.28 2.73
CA ALA A 340 16.11 -23.60 2.49
C ALA A 340 15.23 -22.34 2.53
N ASP A 341 14.21 -22.33 1.67
CA ASP A 341 13.09 -21.38 1.67
C ASP A 341 12.02 -21.72 2.73
N ARG A 342 12.16 -22.87 3.41
CA ARG A 342 11.24 -23.43 4.41
C ARG A 342 11.79 -23.42 5.83
#